data_AF-A0A9X3AMR0-F1
#
_entry.id   AF-A0A9X3AMR0-F1
#
_cell.length_a   1.000
_cell.length_b   1.000
_cell.length_c   1.000
_cell.angle_alpha   90.00
_cell.angle_beta   90.00
_cell.angle_gamma   90.00
#
_symmetry.space_group_name_H-M   'P 1'
#
loop_
_entity.id
_entity.type
_entity.pdbx_description
1 polymer ?
#
loop_
_entity_poly.entity_id
_entity_poly.type
_entity_poly.pdbx_seq_one_letter_code
_entity_poly.pdbx_strand_id
1 'polypeptide(L)'
;MIIYAEKIKRLMLMPCISQYISDTNIKECAIRAVWLGNDETHYERRWEKKDINDLKLLINLVVNWVVSSLMTQEYMKSMQRT
;
A
#
# COMPACT_ATOMS: atom_id res chain seq x y z
N MET A 1 -9.13 20.99 0.68
CA MET A 1 -8.42 20.03 1.55
C MET A 1 -9.37 19.23 2.46
N ILE A 2 -10.28 19.90 3.19
CA ILE A 2 -11.24 19.25 4.12
C ILE A 2 -12.18 18.24 3.42
N ILE A 3 -12.67 18.58 2.21
CA ILE A 3 -13.61 17.73 1.46
C ILE A 3 -12.99 16.37 1.05
N TYR A 4 -11.67 16.35 0.76
CA TYR A 4 -10.97 15.11 0.36
C TYR A 4 -10.78 14.16 1.55
N ALA A 5 -10.50 14.68 2.74
CA ALA A 5 -10.35 13.88 3.94
C ALA A 5 -11.66 13.18 4.33
N GLU A 6 -12.79 13.88 4.25
CA GLU A 6 -14.12 13.30 4.51
C GLU A 6 -14.50 12.20 3.51
N LYS A 7 -14.12 12.37 2.23
CA LYS A 7 -14.35 11.35 1.20
C LYS A 7 -13.52 10.09 1.45
N ILE A 8 -12.23 10.24 1.77
CA ILE A 8 -11.32 9.11 2.00
C ILE A 8 -11.74 8.31 3.24
N LYS A 9 -12.15 8.98 4.33
CA LYS A 9 -12.63 8.31 5.56
C LYS A 9 -13.84 7.39 5.34
N ARG A 10 -14.67 7.67 4.32
CA ARG A 10 -15.88 6.88 4.00
C ARG A 10 -15.61 5.73 3.06
N LEU A 11 -14.43 5.67 2.43
CA LEU A 11 -14.08 4.62 1.49
C LEU A 11 -13.54 3.41 2.25
N MET A 12 -13.89 2.22 1.77
CA MET A 12 -13.22 0.99 2.22
C MET A 12 -11.74 1.02 1.80
N LEU A 13 -10.91 0.26 2.52
CA LEU A 13 -9.46 0.24 2.31
C LEU A 13 -9.04 -0.05 0.86
N MET A 14 -9.69 -1.03 0.21
CA MET A 14 -9.38 -1.40 -1.17
C MET A 14 -9.62 -0.26 -2.19
N PRO A 15 -10.80 0.39 -2.24
CA PRO A 15 -10.99 1.62 -3.02
C PRO A 15 -9.98 2.73 -2.72
N CYS A 16 -9.60 2.94 -1.46
CA CYS A 16 -8.59 3.94 -1.10
C CYS A 16 -7.25 3.65 -1.79
N ILE A 17 -6.78 2.41 -1.70
CA ILE A 17 -5.51 1.98 -2.32
C ILE A 17 -5.59 2.13 -3.85
N SER A 18 -6.66 1.63 -4.46
CA SER A 18 -6.79 1.63 -5.92
C SER A 18 -6.87 3.03 -6.53
N GLN A 19 -7.54 3.97 -5.86
CA GLN A 19 -7.77 5.33 -6.37
C GLN A 19 -6.63 6.31 -6.06
N TYR A 20 -5.99 6.20 -4.88
CA TYR A 20 -5.11 7.27 -4.39
C TYR A 20 -3.62 6.93 -4.42
N ILE A 21 -3.25 5.66 -4.56
CA ILE A 21 -1.85 5.28 -4.74
C ILE A 21 -1.56 5.23 -6.24
N SER A 22 -0.52 5.92 -6.71
CA SER A 22 -0.12 5.93 -8.12
C SER A 22 1.05 4.99 -8.40
N ASP A 23 1.99 4.88 -7.45
CA ASP A 23 3.13 3.97 -7.56
C ASP A 23 2.67 2.51 -7.64
N THR A 24 3.07 1.84 -8.72
CA THR A 24 2.65 0.46 -9.01
C THR A 24 3.11 -0.52 -7.93
N ASN A 25 4.34 -0.40 -7.44
CA ASN A 25 4.87 -1.33 -6.45
C ASN A 25 4.15 -1.19 -5.11
N ILE A 26 3.91 0.05 -4.68
CA ILE A 26 3.15 0.35 -3.46
C ILE A 26 1.71 -0.16 -3.61
N LYS A 27 1.04 0.14 -4.74
CA LYS A 27 -0.34 -0.26 -4.99
C LYS A 27 -0.49 -1.78 -4.97
N GLU A 28 0.32 -2.49 -5.74
CA GLU A 28 0.20 -3.94 -5.89
C GLU A 28 0.51 -4.70 -4.60
N CYS A 29 1.49 -4.25 -3.82
CA CYS A 29 1.78 -4.84 -2.51
C CYS A 29 0.65 -4.57 -1.51
N ALA A 30 0.12 -3.34 -1.48
CA ALA A 30 -0.97 -2.96 -0.59
C ALA A 30 -2.27 -3.72 -0.91
N ILE A 31 -2.61 -3.90 -2.19
CA ILE A 31 -3.77 -4.70 -2.63
C ILE A 31 -3.67 -6.14 -2.12
N ARG A 32 -2.50 -6.79 -2.28
CA ARG A 32 -2.28 -8.16 -1.80
C ARG A 32 -2.32 -8.25 -0.27
N ALA A 33 -1.83 -7.23 0.43
CA ALA A 33 -1.93 -7.17 1.89
C ALA A 33 -3.40 -7.12 2.33
N VAL A 34 -4.26 -6.39 1.62
CA VAL A 34 -5.71 -6.40 1.87
C VAL A 34 -6.31 -7.78 1.61
N TRP A 35 -5.93 -8.46 0.53
CA TRP A 35 -6.43 -9.80 0.24
C TRP A 35 -6.06 -10.80 1.33
N LEU A 36 -4.78 -10.85 1.74
CA LEU A 36 -4.36 -11.75 2.80
C LEU A 36 -4.95 -11.37 4.16
N GLY A 37 -5.04 -10.08 4.48
CA GLY A 37 -5.69 -9.61 5.70
C GLY A 37 -7.16 -10.01 5.78
N ASN A 38 -7.87 -9.96 4.64
CA ASN A 38 -9.24 -10.46 4.55
C ASN A 38 -9.26 -11.99 4.72
N ASP A 39 -8.44 -12.74 4.00
CA ASP A 39 -8.36 -14.21 4.09
C ASP A 39 -8.11 -14.72 5.52
N GLU A 40 -7.29 -14.04 6.32
CA GLU A 40 -7.01 -14.44 7.72
C GLU A 40 -8.20 -14.27 8.67
N THR A 41 -9.24 -13.54 8.27
CA THR A 41 -10.45 -13.31 9.07
C THR A 41 -11.68 -14.05 8.52
N HIS A 42 -11.57 -14.67 7.35
CA HIS A 42 -12.67 -15.38 6.70
C HIS A 42 -12.58 -16.90 6.94
N TYR A 43 -13.75 -17.55 6.96
CA TYR A 43 -13.85 -19.02 7.11
C TYR A 43 -13.31 -19.79 5.89
N GLU A 44 -13.34 -19.17 4.72
CA GLU A 44 -12.81 -19.72 3.47
C GLU A 44 -11.54 -18.96 3.07
N ARG A 45 -10.41 -19.68 2.96
CA ARG A 45 -9.14 -19.13 2.50
C ARG A 45 -9.01 -19.31 1.00
N ARG A 46 -8.71 -18.23 0.27
CA ARG A 46 -8.42 -18.26 -1.17
C ARG A 46 -6.94 -18.47 -1.44
N TRP A 47 -6.08 -18.05 -0.52
CA TRP A 47 -4.62 -18.15 -0.62
C TRP A 47 -4.07 -19.16 0.40
N GLU A 48 -4.45 -20.43 0.29
CA GLU A 48 -4.15 -21.48 1.27
C GLU A 48 -2.65 -21.71 1.56
N LYS A 49 -1.77 -21.34 0.61
CA LYS A 49 -0.30 -21.45 0.76
C LYS A 49 0.35 -20.19 1.35
N LYS A 50 -0.45 -19.25 1.82
CA LYS A 50 -0.02 -17.96 2.36
C LYS A 50 -0.50 -17.83 3.79
N ASP A 51 0.29 -17.14 4.61
CA ASP A 51 0.01 -16.97 6.03
C ASP A 51 0.26 -15.52 6.50
N ILE A 52 0.15 -15.32 7.81
CA ILE A 52 0.41 -14.03 8.48
C ILE A 52 1.83 -13.50 8.24
N ASN A 53 2.82 -14.34 7.95
CA ASN A 53 4.18 -13.90 7.65
C ASN A 53 4.25 -13.30 6.24
N ASP A 54 3.51 -13.86 5.26
CA ASP A 54 3.36 -13.23 3.94
C ASP A 54 2.66 -11.88 4.05
N LEU A 55 1.63 -11.75 4.91
CA LEU A 55 0.98 -10.46 5.18
C LEU A 55 1.97 -9.43 5.74
N LYS A 56 2.75 -9.81 6.76
CA LYS A 56 3.80 -8.95 7.34
C LYS A 56 4.83 -8.54 6.29
N LEU A 57 5.24 -9.48 5.43
CA LEU A 57 6.17 -9.20 4.34
C LEU A 57 5.60 -8.16 3.36
N LEU A 58 4.33 -8.27 2.97
CA LEU A 58 3.68 -7.29 2.09
C LEU A 58 3.60 -5.90 2.71
N ILE A 59 3.28 -5.81 4.01
CA ILE A 59 3.28 -4.53 4.74
C ILE A 59 4.68 -3.93 4.77
N ASN A 60 5.72 -4.74 5.05
CA ASN A 60 7.10 -4.28 5.03
C ASN A 60 7.54 -3.80 3.65
N LEU A 61 7.14 -4.50 2.57
CA LEU A 61 7.41 -4.06 1.20
C LEU A 61 6.79 -2.69 0.91
N VAL A 62 5.53 -2.47 1.31
CA VAL A 62 4.87 -1.16 1.17
C VAL A 62 5.67 -0.06 1.86
N VAL A 63 6.09 -0.28 3.12
CA VAL A 63 6.90 0.69 3.87
C VAL A 63 8.22 0.97 3.15
N ASN A 64 8.94 -0.07 2.73
CA ASN A 64 10.22 0.08 2.05
C ASN A 64 10.11 0.87 0.74
N TRP A 65 9.06 0.63 -0.04
CA TRP A 65 8.82 1.38 -1.28
C TRP A 65 8.50 2.85 -1.02
N VAL A 66 7.67 3.15 0.00
CA VAL A 66 7.38 4.53 0.40
C VAL A 66 8.66 5.24 0.81
N VAL A 67 9.47 4.63 1.68
CA VAL A 67 10.75 5.20 2.14
C VAL A 67 11.69 5.43 0.97
N SER A 68 11.86 4.43 0.10
CA SER A 68 12.74 4.53 -1.08
C SER A 68 12.29 5.65 -2.03
N SER A 69 10.98 5.79 -2.24
CA SER A 69 10.40 6.85 -3.08
C SER A 69 10.70 8.23 -2.49
N LEU A 70 10.50 8.42 -1.18
CA LEU A 70 10.77 9.69 -0.50
C LEU A 70 12.27 10.04 -0.54
N MET A 71 13.15 9.08 -0.23
CA MET A 71 14.60 9.27 -0.30
C MET A 71 15.07 9.64 -1.71
N THR A 72 14.52 8.96 -2.73
CA THR A 72 14.82 9.26 -4.13
C THR A 72 14.37 10.67 -4.50
N GLN A 73 13.17 11.07 -4.09
CA GLN A 73 12.66 12.42 -4.36
C GLN A 73 13.52 13.50 -3.70
N GLU A 74 13.95 13.29 -2.46
CA GLU A 74 14.82 14.21 -1.73
C GLU A 74 16.19 14.34 -2.43
N TYR A 75 16.80 13.22 -2.80
CA TYR A 75 18.09 13.21 -3.48
C TYR A 75 18.03 13.87 -4.88
N MET A 76 16.97 13.61 -5.64
CA MET A 76 16.78 14.26 -6.95
C MET A 76 16.58 15.77 -6.82
N LYS A 77 15.93 16.24 -5.75
CA LYS A 77 15.78 17.68 -5.47
C LYS A 77 17.10 18.32 -5.07
N SER A 78 17.97 17.62 -4.34
CA SER A 78 19.26 18.18 -3.89
C SER A 78 20.31 18.27 -5.01
N MET A 79 20.13 17.55 -6.12
CA MET A 79 21.07 17.52 -7.26
C MET A 79 20.53 18.15 -8.55
N GLN A 80 19.64 19.14 -8.46
CA GLN A 80 19.14 19.87 -9.62
C GLN A 80 20.27 20.68 -10.28
N ARG A 81 20.63 20.34 -11.52
CA ARG A 81 21.52 21.18 -12.34
C ARG A 81 20.72 22.35 -12.91
N THR A 82 21.06 23.56 -12.50
CA THR A 82 20.67 24.83 -13.16
C THR A 82 21.20 24.91 -14.58
#